data_AF-A0A2A4R3E7-F1
#
_entry.id   AF-A0A2A4R3E7-F1
#
_cell.length_a   1.000
_cell.length_b   1.000
_cell.length_c   1.000
_cell.angle_alpha   90.00
_cell.angle_beta   90.00
_cell.angle_gamma   90.00
#
_symmetry.space_group_name_H-M   'P 1'
#
loop_
_entity.id
_entity.type
_entity.pdbx_description
1 polymer ?
#
loop_
_entity_poly.entity_id
_entity_poly.type
_entity_poly.pdbx_seq_one_letter_code
_entity_poly.pdbx_strand_id
1 'polypeptide(L)' 'MITNNIFKALGDFFTNVFFAPFEAIRFSDNWWAQSTLSWVFAIIAAGGFIYWMMQIQKFKKAGTE' A
#
# COMPACT_ATOMS: atom_id res chain seq x y z
N MET A 1 -29.81 15.86 12.17
CA MET A 1 -30.29 14.50 11.78
C MET A 1 -29.89 14.07 10.36
N ILE A 2 -29.39 14.93 9.46
CA ILE A 2 -28.91 14.52 8.12
C ILE A 2 -27.43 14.15 8.13
N THR A 3 -26.62 14.89 8.89
CA THR A 3 -25.18 14.70 9.01
C THR A 3 -24.78 13.28 9.42
N ASN A 4 -25.43 12.71 10.45
CA ASN A 4 -25.17 11.32 10.84
C ASN A 4 -25.56 10.29 9.76
N ASN A 5 -26.58 10.58 8.95
CA ASN A 5 -27.01 9.69 7.88
C ASN A 5 -26.02 9.72 6.70
N ILE A 6 -25.47 10.90 6.37
CA ILE A 6 -24.42 11.03 5.36
C ILE A 6 -23.16 10.28 5.80
N PHE A 7 -22.70 10.47 7.03
CA PHE A 7 -21.53 9.75 7.54
C PHE A 7 -21.75 8.24 7.65
N LYS A 8 -22.97 7.79 7.99
CA LYS A 8 -23.31 6.37 8.01
C LYS A 8 -23.32 5.75 6.62
N ALA A 9 -23.92 6.43 5.64
CA ALA A 9 -23.92 5.99 4.24
C ALA A 9 -22.50 5.97 3.64
N LEU A 10 -21.68 6.95 3.99
CA LEU A 10 -20.28 6.99 3.59
C LEU A 10 -19.48 5.83 4.20
N GLY A 11 -19.66 5.57 5.50
CA GLY A 11 -19.04 4.42 6.17
C GLY A 11 -19.46 3.10 5.54
N ASP A 12 -20.74 2.93 5.26
CA ASP A 12 -21.29 1.73 4.60
C ASP A 12 -20.70 1.54 3.20
N PHE A 13 -20.59 2.62 2.42
CA PHE A 13 -19.94 2.58 1.10
C PHE A 13 -18.48 2.15 1.19
N PHE A 14 -17.70 2.73 2.10
CA PHE A 14 -16.28 2.37 2.19
C PHE A 14 -16.09 0.95 2.71
N THR A 15 -16.83 0.52 3.73
CA THR A 15 -16.69 -0.82 4.29
C THR A 15 -17.23 -1.90 3.37
N ASN A 16 -18.47 -1.76 2.89
CA ASN A 16 -19.18 -2.84 2.20
C ASN A 16 -19.10 -2.77 0.66
N VAL A 17 -18.68 -1.65 0.08
CA VAL A 17 -18.56 -1.49 -1.39
C VAL A 17 -17.10 -1.33 -1.80
N PHE A 18 -16.42 -0.29 -1.31
CA PHE A 18 -15.06 0.03 -1.74
C PHE A 18 -14.01 -0.95 -1.22
N PHE A 19 -14.12 -1.36 0.05
CA PHE A 19 -13.17 -2.30 0.69
C PHE A 19 -13.62 -3.76 0.67
N ALA A 20 -14.78 -4.09 0.10
CA ALA A 20 -15.21 -5.48 -0.13
C ALA A 20 -14.13 -6.39 -0.76
N PRO A 21 -13.37 -5.97 -1.80
CA PRO A 21 -12.30 -6.81 -2.33
C PRO A 21 -11.15 -7.05 -1.34
N PHE A 22 -10.83 -6.07 -0.48
CA PHE A 22 -9.82 -6.25 0.56
C PHE A 22 -10.30 -7.20 1.65
N GLU A 23 -11.59 -7.16 2.00
CA GLU A 23 -12.21 -8.10 2.92
C GLU A 23 -12.18 -9.53 2.36
N ALA A 24 -12.48 -9.71 1.07
CA ALA A 24 -12.38 -11.00 0.40
C ALA A 24 -10.94 -11.56 0.39
N ILE A 25 -9.94 -10.70 0.11
CA ILE A 25 -8.53 -11.11 0.15
C ILE A 25 -8.11 -11.51 1.57
N ARG A 26 -8.58 -10.78 2.59
CA ARG A 26 -8.28 -11.05 4.00
C ARG A 26 -8.77 -12.41 4.45
N PHE A 27 -9.96 -12.83 4.01
CA PHE A 27 -10.55 -14.13 4.36
C PHE A 27 -10.18 -15.26 3.38
N SER A 28 -9.29 -15.03 2.42
CA SER A 28 -8.85 -16.07 1.49
C SER A 28 -7.92 -17.09 2.17
N ASP A 29 -8.06 -18.38 1.90
CA ASP A 29 -7.16 -19.41 2.48
C ASP A 29 -5.75 -19.43 1.87
N ASN A 30 -5.52 -18.63 0.82
CA ASN A 30 -4.24 -18.57 0.14
C ASN A 30 -3.33 -17.53 0.80
N TRP A 31 -2.29 -18.00 1.49
CA TRP A 31 -1.27 -17.17 2.13
C TRP A 31 -0.64 -16.15 1.18
N TRP A 32 -0.40 -16.51 -0.08
CA TRP A 32 0.15 -15.59 -1.08
C TRP A 32 -0.81 -14.45 -1.38
N ALA A 33 -2.11 -14.76 -1.54
CA ALA A 33 -3.13 -13.76 -1.81
C ALA A 33 -3.25 -12.77 -0.64
N GLN A 34 -3.37 -13.27 0.60
CA GLN A 34 -3.41 -12.43 1.81
C GLN A 34 -2.19 -11.52 1.94
N SER A 35 -1.00 -12.01 1.58
CA SER A 35 0.25 -11.27 1.72
C SER A 35 0.57 -10.35 0.54
N THR A 36 -0.22 -10.36 -0.54
CA THR A 36 0.08 -9.64 -1.79
C THR A 36 0.34 -8.16 -1.55
N LEU A 37 -0.47 -7.50 -0.72
CA LEU A 37 -0.31 -6.08 -0.43
C LEU A 37 1.01 -5.79 0.31
N SER A 38 1.37 -6.64 1.27
CA SER A 38 2.65 -6.54 2.00
C SER A 38 3.83 -6.70 1.04
N TRP A 39 3.75 -7.64 0.11
CA TRP A 39 4.78 -7.82 -0.93
C TRP A 39 4.91 -6.60 -1.84
N VAL A 40 3.80 -5.98 -2.25
CA VAL A 40 3.82 -4.76 -3.07
C VAL A 40 4.54 -3.63 -2.33
N PHE A 41 4.19 -3.38 -1.07
CA PHE A 41 4.87 -2.35 -0.28
C PHE A 41 6.35 -2.65 -0.04
N ALA A 42 6.69 -3.92 0.24
CA ALA A 42 8.08 -4.34 0.41
C ALA A 42 8.91 -4.11 -0.86
N ILE A 43 8.36 -4.42 -2.04
CA ILE A 43 9.05 -4.21 -3.33
C ILE A 43 9.24 -2.71 -3.60
N ILE A 44 8.23 -1.88 -3.36
CA ILE A 44 8.34 -0.42 -3.54
C ILE A 44 9.42 0.15 -2.63
N ALA A 45 9.40 -0.23 -1.34
CA ALA A 45 10.40 0.21 -0.37
C ALA A 45 11.81 -0.26 -0.75
N ALA A 46 11.97 -1.52 -1.15
CA ALA A 46 13.24 -2.07 -1.62
C ALA A 46 13.73 -1.36 -2.88
N GLY A 47 12.86 -1.10 -3.86
CA GLY A 47 13.18 -0.37 -5.08
C GLY A 47 13.64 1.07 -4.79
N GLY A 48 12.93 1.78 -3.92
CA GLY A 48 13.33 3.11 -3.46
C GLY A 48 14.67 3.11 -2.73
N PHE A 49 14.91 2.13 -1.85
CA PHE A 49 16.17 1.96 -1.15
C PHE A 49 17.34 1.69 -2.12
N ILE A 50 17.15 0.76 -3.07
CA ILE A 50 18.14 0.45 -4.11
C ILE A 50 18.45 1.69 -4.95
N TYR A 51 17.42 2.43 -5.38
CA TYR A 51 17.59 3.70 -6.09
C TYR A 51 18.46 4.67 -5.29
N TRP A 52 18.15 4.88 -4.02
CA TRP A 52 18.89 5.82 -3.17
C TRP A 52 20.35 5.41 -2.99
N MET A 53 20.60 4.12 -2.75
CA MET A 53 21.97 3.58 -2.64
C MET A 53 22.76 3.78 -3.93
N MET A 54 22.14 3.57 -5.10
CA MET A 54 22.77 3.85 -6.39
C MET A 54 23.07 5.34 -6.59
N GLN A 55 22.19 6.24 -6.14
CA GLN A 55 22.45 7.69 -6.22
C GLN A 55 23.66 8.09 -5.37
N ILE A 56 23.75 7.60 -4.13
CA ILE A 56 24.90 7.88 -3.25
C ILE A 56 26.21 7.44 -3.91
N GLN A 57 26.24 6.24 -4.52
CA GLN A 57 27.42 5.77 -5.24
C GLN A 57 27.77 6.62 -6.46
N LYS A 58 26.77 7.13 -7.19
CA LYS A 58 26.99 8.03 -8.33
C LYS A 58 27.63 9.33 -7.88
N PHE A 59 27.14 9.97 -6.82
CA PHE A 59 27.72 11.20 -6.29
C PHE A 59 29.14 10.99 -5.77
N LYS A 60 29.40 9.88 -5.07
CA LYS A 60 30.75 9.51 -4.62
C LYS A 60 31.72 9.35 -5.80
N LYS A 61 31.28 8.71 -6.89
CA LYS A 61 32.11 8.53 -8.10
C LYS A 61 32.32 9.82 -8.89
N ALA A 62 31.35 10.74 -8.84
CA ALA A 62 31.44 12.05 -9.51
C ALA A 62 32.37 13.04 -8.78
N GLY A 63 32.82 12.72 -7.56
CA GLY A 63 33.69 13.60 -6.76
C GLY A 63 32.99 14.88 -6.27
N THR A 64 31.66 14.91 -6.29
CA THR A 64 30.81 16.03 -5.86
C THR A 64 30.32 15.84 -4.42
N GLU A 65 31.19 15.37 -3.53
CA GLU A 65 30.90 15.27 -2.10
C GLU A 65 30.65 16.67 -1.49
#